data_AF-A0A9E2PA97-F1
#
_entry.id   AF-A0A9E2PA97-F1
#
_cell.length_a   1.000
_cell.length_b   1.000
_cell.length_c   1.000
_cell.angle_alpha   90.00
_cell.angle_beta   90.00
_cell.angle_gamma   90.00
#
_symmetry.space_group_name_H-M   'P 1'
#
loop_
_entity.id
_entity.type
_entity.pdbx_description
1 polymer ?
#
loop_
_entity_poly.entity_id
_entity_poly.type
_entity_poly.pdbx_seq_one_letter_code
_entity_poly.pdbx_strand_id
1 'polypeptide(L)'
;MVSSNLKKIDAACLILAGGQGKRLTPDKPLLEINGKSIIERTASVVVPLFEEVLIVTNTPEKYETLSLPFVADERRGCGPLMGIYSGLQKTKREVAFVCAADMPFLNKEIILSEFLELGTFDIVVPCPGERPEFLHAFYHKRCLTAMRENLEANLLKIEMLVQRCKTLYLDREWFTQNGLAHQIDIAFMNINTQQDYQRCLAQGEEGRGHERIGSFQLRREAQHGLDALKTIAPNVLQEVRQTLIEQETAYQHKSAEEVFSSLWSHGSRVGRIAHHIAKAEGLEIEPALLAGLLHDLGKFANGSYHENDIPEEENAVRLADKILSGTIYEKWIPIINEAILSTYLEGEATNDIGRVLYDADRLDKLGNMGVAQFFAKNALRRQFLDDDLMIRTSIELTYAHHAPDTLKTATGRSIARVRSIRTRRFYTELVEEWAMLGLGAFNILEEDIAGIVCILVVPCVCSCGGRLKLESDIRDSVKCRSVLVKYICVECGIESEFSFCLPNVKGLPQKR
;
A
#
# COMPACT_ATOMS: atom_id res chain seq x y z
N MET A 1 16.76 0.91 22.56
CA MET A 1 16.89 1.81 21.40
C MET A 1 16.83 0.93 20.16
N VAL A 2 15.62 0.75 19.60
CA VAL A 2 15.42 -0.06 18.39
C VAL A 2 15.61 0.88 17.21
N SER A 3 16.77 0.82 16.56
CA SER A 3 17.01 1.48 15.28
C SER A 3 16.27 0.66 14.22
N SER A 4 15.07 1.09 13.84
CA SER A 4 14.30 0.53 12.74
C SER A 4 15.05 0.78 11.43
N ASN A 5 15.79 -0.21 10.94
CA ASN A 5 16.35 -0.20 9.59
C ASN A 5 15.23 -0.47 8.58
N LEU A 6 14.35 0.51 8.37
CA LEU A 6 13.56 0.59 7.15
C LEU A 6 14.56 0.69 5.98
N LYS A 7 14.43 -0.17 4.97
CA LYS A 7 15.24 -0.06 3.75
C LYS A 7 14.97 1.30 3.12
N LYS A 8 16.02 2.11 3.03
CA LYS A 8 15.98 3.46 2.48
C LYS A 8 15.64 3.41 0.98
N ILE A 9 15.04 4.48 0.47
CA ILE A 9 14.84 4.68 -0.96
C ILE A 9 16.22 4.74 -1.62
N ASP A 10 16.43 3.95 -2.67
CA ASP A 10 17.62 4.01 -3.54
C ASP A 10 17.58 5.25 -4.45
N ALA A 11 17.58 6.41 -3.81
CA ALA A 11 17.64 7.73 -4.39
C ALA A 11 18.35 8.66 -3.41
N ALA A 12 18.81 9.80 -3.90
CA ALA A 12 19.26 10.87 -3.05
C ALA A 12 18.12 11.82 -2.69
N CYS A 13 18.29 12.60 -1.62
CA CYS A 13 17.52 13.79 -1.35
C CYS A 13 18.41 15.02 -1.46
N LEU A 14 18.02 16.00 -2.27
CA LEU A 14 18.66 17.30 -2.42
C LEU A 14 17.81 18.34 -1.71
N ILE A 15 18.26 18.79 -0.53
CA ILE A 15 17.63 19.88 0.20
C ILE A 15 18.18 21.19 -0.36
N LEU A 16 17.37 21.95 -1.11
CA LEU A 16 17.78 23.23 -1.65
C LEU A 16 17.67 24.32 -0.58
N ALA A 17 18.79 24.62 0.05
CA ALA A 17 18.93 25.63 1.10
C ALA A 17 19.66 26.88 0.55
N GLY A 18 19.17 27.38 -0.59
CA GLY A 18 19.75 28.51 -1.31
C GLY A 18 18.68 29.48 -1.82
N GLY A 19 18.99 30.77 -1.79
CA GLY A 19 18.12 31.84 -2.30
C GLY A 19 18.45 33.19 -1.68
N GLN A 20 18.13 34.29 -2.37
CA GLN A 20 18.44 35.64 -1.88
C GLN A 20 17.54 36.12 -0.73
N GLY A 21 16.61 35.31 -0.21
CA GLY A 21 15.94 35.49 1.09
C GLY A 21 15.53 36.90 1.52
N LYS A 22 15.21 37.84 0.61
CA LYS A 22 15.14 39.28 0.96
C LYS A 22 13.90 39.68 1.78
N ARG A 23 12.95 38.77 2.00
CA ARG A 23 11.58 39.09 2.46
C ARG A 23 11.26 38.68 3.90
N LEU A 24 12.09 37.83 4.52
CA LEU A 24 11.92 37.35 5.89
C LEU A 24 13.29 37.31 6.57
N THR A 25 13.35 37.80 7.80
CA THR A 25 14.56 37.76 8.64
C THR A 25 14.14 37.24 10.02
N PRO A 26 14.77 36.18 10.55
CA PRO A 26 15.94 35.46 10.01
C PRO A 26 15.61 34.61 8.76
N ASP A 27 16.65 34.05 8.13
CA ASP A 27 16.54 33.20 6.93
C ASP A 27 15.48 32.12 7.11
N LYS A 28 14.58 31.98 6.13
CA LYS A 28 13.41 31.08 6.22
C LYS A 28 13.74 29.67 6.74
N PRO A 29 14.76 28.96 6.24
CA PRO A 29 15.02 27.58 6.68
C PRO A 29 15.41 27.47 8.17
N LEU A 30 15.87 28.58 8.77
CA LEU A 30 16.25 28.68 10.18
C LEU A 30 15.10 29.16 11.08
N LEU A 31 13.93 29.51 10.52
CA LEU A 31 12.74 29.79 11.32
C LEU A 31 12.34 28.54 12.11
N GLU A 32 11.91 28.72 13.35
CA GLU A 32 11.58 27.61 14.23
C GLU A 32 10.07 27.36 14.29
N ILE A 33 9.67 26.11 14.14
CA ILE A 33 8.31 25.67 14.46
C ILE A 33 8.45 24.71 15.62
N ASN A 34 7.84 25.03 16.76
CA ASN A 34 7.90 24.24 18.00
C ASN A 34 9.32 23.91 18.46
N GLY A 35 10.26 24.86 18.38
CA GLY A 35 11.63 24.69 18.87
C GLY A 35 12.54 23.81 17.99
N LYS A 36 12.15 23.56 16.74
CA LYS A 36 13.03 22.99 15.70
C LYS A 36 12.98 23.88 14.46
N SER A 37 14.13 24.17 13.87
CA SER A 37 14.19 24.91 12.61
C SER A 37 13.52 24.12 11.49
N ILE A 38 13.00 24.81 10.47
CA ILE A 38 12.35 24.16 9.32
C ILE A 38 13.29 23.15 8.68
N ILE A 39 14.56 23.52 8.45
CA ILE A 39 15.52 22.64 7.81
C ILE A 39 15.84 21.40 8.66
N GLU A 40 15.87 21.50 10.00
CA GLU A 40 15.99 20.34 10.88
C GLU A 40 14.76 19.43 10.79
N ARG A 41 13.56 20.00 10.65
CA ARG A 41 12.33 19.21 10.45
C ARG A 41 12.39 18.46 9.11
N THR A 42 12.73 19.16 8.02
CA THR A 42 12.97 18.56 6.70
C THR A 42 14.00 17.43 6.79
N ALA A 43 15.17 17.69 7.39
CA ALA A 43 16.22 16.68 7.56
C ALA A 43 15.73 15.47 8.36
N SER A 44 14.96 15.67 9.44
CA SER A 44 14.42 14.57 10.24
C SER A 44 13.48 13.63 9.49
N VAL A 45 12.83 14.12 8.42
CA VAL A 45 11.98 13.31 7.55
C VAL A 45 12.81 12.58 6.50
N VAL A 46 13.76 13.26 5.86
CA VAL A 46 14.45 12.70 4.66
C VAL A 46 15.69 11.87 5.00
N VAL A 47 16.40 12.15 6.09
CA VAL A 47 17.59 11.38 6.51
C VAL A 47 17.31 9.90 6.77
N PRO A 48 16.23 9.50 7.47
CA PRO A 48 15.89 8.08 7.61
C PRO A 48 15.30 7.48 6.32
N LEU A 49 14.85 8.30 5.36
CA LEU A 49 14.12 7.85 4.18
C LEU A 49 15.01 7.56 2.97
N PHE A 50 16.09 8.32 2.78
CA PHE A 50 16.94 8.23 1.59
C PHE A 50 18.33 7.64 1.88
N GLU A 51 18.89 6.93 0.90
CA GLU A 51 20.25 6.38 0.99
C GLU A 51 21.35 7.46 1.00
N GLU A 52 21.08 8.63 0.41
CA GLU A 52 21.98 9.78 0.42
C GLU A 52 21.16 11.07 0.62
N VAL A 53 21.66 12.00 1.45
CA VAL A 53 21.04 13.31 1.63
C VAL A 53 22.12 14.37 1.51
N LEU A 54 21.89 15.38 0.67
CA LEU A 54 22.80 16.48 0.41
C LEU A 54 22.07 17.81 0.63
N ILE A 55 22.76 18.77 1.25
CA ILE A 55 22.27 20.15 1.35
C ILE A 55 22.92 20.95 0.23
N VAL A 56 22.12 21.46 -0.69
CA VAL A 56 22.59 22.33 -1.77
C VAL A 56 22.53 23.78 -1.31
N THR A 57 23.68 24.39 -1.07
CA THR A 57 23.79 25.76 -0.54
C THR A 57 25.11 26.42 -0.89
N ASN A 58 25.09 27.75 -1.00
CA ASN A 58 26.29 28.58 -1.16
C ASN A 58 26.82 29.15 0.17
N THR A 59 26.14 28.84 1.30
CA THR A 59 26.49 29.29 2.67
C THR A 59 26.42 28.10 3.64
N PRO A 60 27.30 27.10 3.51
CA PRO A 60 27.28 25.88 4.33
C PRO A 60 27.42 26.15 5.83
N GLU A 61 28.11 27.23 6.22
CA GLU A 61 28.35 27.65 7.61
C GLU A 61 27.05 27.83 8.42
N LYS A 62 25.91 28.08 7.75
CA LYS A 62 24.60 28.24 8.39
C LYS A 62 23.97 26.91 8.85
N TYR A 63 24.45 25.78 8.33
CA TYR A 63 23.78 24.49 8.42
C TYR A 63 24.70 23.38 8.95
N GLU A 64 25.91 23.72 9.41
CA GLU A 64 26.91 22.76 9.92
C GLU A 64 26.36 21.85 11.03
N THR A 65 25.42 22.36 11.83
CA THR A 65 24.76 21.61 12.91
C THR A 65 24.01 20.36 12.44
N LEU A 66 23.58 20.31 11.17
CA LEU A 66 22.87 19.15 10.60
C LEU A 66 23.79 17.96 10.31
N SER A 67 25.11 18.15 10.29
CA SER A 67 26.11 17.10 9.97
C SER A 67 25.83 16.36 8.65
N LEU A 68 25.32 17.08 7.64
CA LEU A 68 25.04 16.56 6.30
C LEU A 68 26.07 17.09 5.28
N PRO A 69 26.38 16.34 4.21
CA PRO A 69 27.26 16.81 3.15
C PRO A 69 26.65 18.01 2.39
N PHE A 70 27.51 18.96 2.02
CA PHE A 70 27.13 20.17 1.28
C PHE A 70 27.53 20.11 -0.19
N VAL A 71 26.72 20.73 -1.04
CA VAL A 71 27.00 20.97 -2.46
C VAL A 71 26.76 22.44 -2.77
N ALA A 72 27.75 23.11 -3.35
CA ALA A 72 27.59 24.49 -3.81
C ALA A 72 27.09 24.53 -5.25
N ASP A 73 26.46 25.64 -5.65
CA ASP A 73 26.13 25.88 -7.05
C ASP A 73 27.42 25.96 -7.87
N GLU A 74 27.46 25.27 -9.01
CA GLU A 74 28.57 25.39 -9.97
C GLU A 74 28.67 26.82 -10.53
N ARG A 75 27.52 27.47 -10.73
CA ARG A 75 27.42 28.88 -11.14
C ARG A 75 26.37 29.62 -10.33
N ARG A 76 26.83 30.49 -9.41
CA ARG A 76 25.95 31.28 -8.52
C ARG A 76 24.96 32.15 -9.29
N GLY A 77 23.79 32.39 -8.69
CA GLY A 77 22.79 33.33 -9.21
C GLY A 77 21.89 32.78 -10.32
N CYS A 78 21.95 31.47 -10.58
CA CYS A 78 21.20 30.82 -11.66
C CYS A 78 19.89 30.14 -11.22
N GLY A 79 19.41 30.51 -10.03
CA GLY A 79 18.13 30.02 -9.50
C GLY A 79 18.14 28.53 -9.14
N PRO A 80 16.96 27.96 -8.81
CA PRO A 80 16.84 26.59 -8.34
C PRO A 80 17.29 25.53 -9.36
N LEU A 81 17.18 25.81 -10.66
CA LEU A 81 17.65 24.89 -11.71
C LEU A 81 19.14 24.56 -11.57
N MET A 82 19.96 25.54 -11.20
CA MET A 82 21.39 25.32 -10.93
C MET A 82 21.61 24.45 -9.70
N GLY A 83 20.86 24.69 -8.62
CA GLY A 83 20.96 23.87 -7.42
C GLY A 83 20.61 22.40 -7.68
N ILE A 84 19.55 22.15 -8.46
CA ILE A 84 19.18 20.80 -8.90
C ILE A 84 20.31 20.20 -9.73
N TYR A 85 20.81 20.92 -10.74
CA TYR A 85 21.88 20.46 -11.61
C TYR A 85 23.16 20.10 -10.84
N SER A 86 23.64 20.98 -9.96
CA SER A 86 24.84 20.75 -9.14
C SER A 86 24.66 19.59 -8.17
N GLY A 87 23.50 19.49 -7.52
CA GLY A 87 23.20 18.36 -6.62
C GLY A 87 23.11 17.03 -7.37
N LEU A 88 22.44 17.01 -8.53
CA LEU A 88 22.23 15.81 -9.35
C LEU A 88 23.53 15.33 -10.02
N GLN A 89 24.46 16.25 -10.35
CA GLN A 89 25.82 15.88 -10.75
C GLN A 89 26.61 15.24 -9.60
N LYS A 90 26.45 15.73 -8.37
CA LYS A 90 27.31 15.36 -7.25
C LYS A 90 26.86 14.07 -6.55
N THR A 91 25.57 13.80 -6.53
CA THR A 91 25.02 12.58 -5.93
C THR A 91 25.55 11.32 -6.61
N LYS A 92 25.70 10.26 -5.80
CA LYS A 92 26.07 8.92 -6.30
C LYS A 92 24.86 8.15 -6.85
N ARG A 93 23.65 8.66 -6.67
CA ARG A 93 22.39 8.01 -7.07
C ARG A 93 21.98 8.44 -8.47
N GLU A 94 21.22 7.59 -9.15
CA GLU A 94 20.67 7.89 -10.48
C GLU A 94 19.48 8.85 -10.42
N VAL A 95 18.83 8.89 -9.27
CA VAL A 95 17.61 9.65 -9.02
C VAL A 95 17.79 10.47 -7.75
N ALA A 96 17.26 11.69 -7.75
CA ALA A 96 17.16 12.50 -6.56
C ALA A 96 15.75 13.08 -6.37
N PHE A 97 15.24 12.97 -5.15
CA PHE A 97 14.15 13.81 -4.66
C PHE A 97 14.70 15.20 -4.36
N VAL A 98 14.08 16.24 -4.89
CA VAL A 98 14.43 17.64 -4.66
C VAL A 98 13.37 18.25 -3.78
N CYS A 99 13.78 18.82 -2.63
CA CYS A 99 12.89 19.57 -1.75
C CYS A 99 13.44 20.97 -1.43
N ALA A 100 12.56 21.96 -1.36
CA ALA A 100 12.92 23.27 -0.85
C ALA A 100 13.10 23.24 0.68
N ALA A 101 14.09 23.97 1.20
CA ALA A 101 14.35 24.04 2.64
C ALA A 101 13.30 24.88 3.43
N ASP A 102 12.28 25.43 2.76
CA ASP A 102 11.18 26.18 3.38
C ASP A 102 9.85 25.40 3.43
N MET A 103 9.89 24.07 3.29
CA MET A 103 8.74 23.15 3.40
C MET A 103 8.72 22.39 4.75
N PRO A 104 8.03 22.89 5.78
CA PRO A 104 8.11 22.38 7.16
C PRO A 104 7.38 21.07 7.44
N PHE A 105 6.52 20.60 6.53
CA PHE A 105 5.60 19.49 6.76
C PHE A 105 5.72 18.38 5.71
N LEU A 106 6.92 18.16 5.18
CA LEU A 106 7.19 17.04 4.27
C LEU A 106 6.60 15.73 4.83
N ASN A 107 5.91 14.99 3.96
CA ASN A 107 5.23 13.77 4.33
C ASN A 107 5.90 12.56 3.68
N LYS A 108 6.36 11.62 4.50
CA LYS A 108 7.05 10.41 4.02
C LYS A 108 6.19 9.50 3.14
N GLU A 109 4.88 9.42 3.38
CA GLU A 109 3.98 8.56 2.60
C GLU A 109 3.80 9.13 1.20
N ILE A 110 3.61 10.45 1.07
CA ILE A 110 3.58 11.16 -0.21
C ILE A 110 4.88 10.93 -0.99
N ILE A 111 6.03 11.19 -0.37
CA ILE A 111 7.35 11.03 -1.02
C ILE A 111 7.57 9.59 -1.50
N LEU A 112 7.18 8.59 -0.70
CA LEU A 112 7.29 7.18 -1.08
C LEU A 112 6.35 6.84 -2.25
N SER A 113 5.10 7.30 -2.22
CA SER A 113 4.15 7.06 -3.30
C SER A 113 4.59 7.71 -4.61
N GLU A 114 5.15 8.93 -4.56
CA GLU A 114 5.72 9.62 -5.72
C GLU A 114 6.93 8.88 -6.31
N PHE A 115 7.82 8.35 -5.45
CA PHE A 115 8.97 7.57 -5.90
C PHE A 115 8.56 6.33 -6.71
N LEU A 116 7.48 5.66 -6.29
CA LEU A 116 6.99 4.45 -6.97
C LEU A 116 6.44 4.73 -8.38
N GLU A 117 6.01 5.96 -8.65
CA GLU A 117 5.55 6.39 -9.97
C GLU A 117 6.70 6.71 -10.95
N LEU A 118 7.95 6.74 -10.46
CA LEU A 118 9.11 7.15 -11.27
C LEU A 118 9.26 6.30 -12.53
N GLY A 119 9.13 4.98 -12.43
CA GLY A 119 9.16 4.04 -13.55
C GLY A 119 10.22 4.40 -14.62
N THR A 120 9.76 4.82 -15.80
CA THR A 120 10.62 5.26 -16.91
C THR A 120 10.67 6.78 -17.10
N PHE A 121 9.98 7.54 -16.27
CA PHE A 121 9.94 9.01 -16.33
C PHE A 121 11.29 9.60 -15.89
N ASP A 122 11.63 10.75 -16.48
CA ASP A 122 12.81 11.54 -16.09
C ASP A 122 12.48 12.41 -14.88
N ILE A 123 11.23 12.88 -14.77
CA ILE A 123 10.74 13.76 -13.71
C ILE A 123 9.35 13.30 -13.26
N VAL A 124 9.14 13.19 -11.95
CA VAL A 124 7.80 13.05 -11.35
C VAL A 124 7.56 14.27 -10.48
N VAL A 125 6.53 15.04 -10.81
CA VAL A 125 6.21 16.29 -10.13
C VAL A 125 4.74 16.30 -9.67
N PRO A 126 4.49 16.59 -8.39
CA PRO A 126 3.14 16.72 -7.89
C PRO A 126 2.52 18.08 -8.25
N CYS A 127 1.22 18.08 -8.48
CA CYS A 127 0.39 19.23 -8.79
C CYS A 127 -0.84 19.23 -7.86
N PRO A 128 -0.65 19.47 -6.55
CA PRO A 128 -1.74 19.44 -5.56
C PRO A 128 -2.75 20.59 -5.76
N GLY A 129 -2.35 21.66 -6.46
CA GLY A 129 -3.19 22.80 -6.83
C GLY A 129 -3.03 23.14 -8.31
N GLU A 130 -3.17 24.42 -8.67
CA GLU A 130 -3.07 24.88 -10.06
C GLU A 130 -1.64 24.87 -10.63
N ARG A 131 -0.62 24.77 -9.77
CA ARG A 131 0.79 24.83 -10.17
C ARG A 131 1.53 23.56 -9.73
N PRO A 132 2.46 23.06 -10.56
CA PRO A 132 3.36 21.98 -10.17
C PRO A 132 4.37 22.43 -9.10
N GLU A 133 4.66 21.55 -8.16
CA GLU A 133 5.65 21.77 -7.10
C GLU A 133 7.02 21.23 -7.54
N PHE A 134 7.71 21.94 -8.43
CA PHE A 134 9.02 21.50 -8.96
C PHE A 134 10.12 21.35 -7.90
N LEU A 135 9.93 21.96 -6.72
CA LEU A 135 10.84 21.83 -5.57
C LEU A 135 10.27 20.89 -4.50
N HIS A 136 9.41 19.95 -4.93
CA HIS A 136 8.99 18.75 -4.22
C HIS A 136 8.81 17.65 -5.29
N ALA A 137 9.90 17.21 -5.92
CA ALA A 137 9.80 16.37 -7.11
C ALA A 137 11.00 15.44 -7.26
N PHE A 138 10.80 14.32 -7.95
CA PHE A 138 11.88 13.42 -8.32
C PHE A 138 12.47 13.80 -9.67
N TYR A 139 13.81 13.77 -9.76
CA TYR A 139 14.57 14.03 -10.97
C TYR A 139 15.59 12.92 -11.19
N HIS A 140 15.59 12.35 -12.39
CA HIS A 140 16.61 11.40 -12.83
C HIS A 140 17.79 12.14 -13.46
N LYS A 141 19.02 11.61 -13.31
CA LYS A 141 20.24 12.06 -14.01
C LYS A 141 20.11 12.19 -15.53
N ARG A 142 19.15 11.52 -16.16
CA ARG A 142 18.81 11.72 -17.59
C ARG A 142 18.47 13.18 -17.91
N CYS A 143 18.01 13.96 -16.92
CA CYS A 143 17.75 15.39 -17.07
C CYS A 143 19.03 16.24 -17.23
N LEU A 144 20.21 15.75 -16.84
CA LEU A 144 21.42 16.57 -16.74
C LEU A 144 21.81 17.24 -18.06
N THR A 145 21.66 16.54 -19.20
CA THR A 145 21.96 17.11 -20.52
C THR A 145 21.04 18.30 -20.84
N ALA A 146 19.73 18.13 -20.64
CA ALA A 146 18.75 19.19 -20.88
C ALA A 146 18.93 20.35 -19.89
N MET A 147 19.25 20.07 -18.63
CA MET A 147 19.58 21.08 -17.61
C MET A 147 20.79 21.92 -18.02
N ARG A 148 21.90 21.27 -18.43
CA ARG A 148 23.12 21.95 -18.87
C ARG A 148 22.85 22.88 -20.05
N GLU A 149 22.18 22.40 -21.08
CA GLU A 149 21.85 23.19 -22.26
C GLU A 149 20.95 24.39 -21.92
N ASN A 150 19.96 24.21 -21.04
CA ASN A 150 19.13 25.31 -20.56
C ASN A 150 19.97 26.34 -19.78
N LEU A 151 20.89 25.89 -18.93
CA LEU A 151 21.78 26.77 -18.16
C LEU A 151 22.75 27.55 -19.05
N GLU A 152 23.31 26.93 -20.09
CA GLU A 152 24.16 27.57 -21.11
C GLU A 152 23.38 28.61 -21.92
N ALA A 153 22.14 28.30 -22.29
CA ALA A 153 21.23 29.22 -22.99
C ALA A 153 20.56 30.26 -22.08
N ASN A 154 20.89 30.29 -20.79
CA ASN A 154 20.29 31.18 -19.78
C ASN A 154 18.76 31.02 -19.62
N LEU A 155 18.23 29.83 -19.91
CA LEU A 155 16.84 29.42 -19.68
C LEU A 155 16.69 28.86 -18.26
N LEU A 156 16.59 29.74 -17.27
CA LEU A 156 16.71 29.37 -15.85
C LEU A 156 15.43 28.81 -15.19
N LYS A 157 14.29 28.86 -15.90
CA LYS A 157 12.99 28.39 -15.38
C LYS A 157 12.87 26.88 -15.49
N ILE A 158 12.46 26.19 -14.42
CA ILE A 158 12.30 24.72 -14.41
C ILE A 158 11.20 24.29 -15.39
N GLU A 159 10.19 25.13 -15.61
CA GLU A 159 9.13 24.92 -16.61
C GLU A 159 9.68 24.70 -18.03
N MET A 160 10.85 25.29 -18.34
CA MET A 160 11.50 25.11 -19.65
C MET A 160 12.29 23.79 -19.71
N LEU A 161 12.69 23.23 -18.56
CA LEU A 161 13.32 21.91 -18.48
C LEU A 161 12.29 20.81 -18.72
N VAL A 162 11.15 20.86 -18.03
CA VAL A 162 10.15 19.77 -18.07
C VAL A 162 9.57 19.54 -19.47
N GLN A 163 9.57 20.54 -20.34
CA GLN A 163 9.19 20.41 -21.75
C GLN A 163 10.15 19.53 -22.57
N ARG A 164 11.36 19.28 -22.05
CA ARG A 164 12.45 18.56 -22.70
C ARG A 164 12.72 17.19 -22.06
N CYS A 165 11.94 16.84 -21.04
CA CYS A 165 12.10 15.62 -20.24
C CYS A 165 10.77 14.85 -20.20
N LYS A 166 10.84 13.52 -20.13
CA LYS A 166 9.66 12.67 -19.95
C LYS A 166 9.12 12.89 -18.53
N THR A 167 8.12 13.76 -18.40
CA THR A 167 7.62 14.23 -17.10
C THR A 167 6.24 13.65 -16.80
N LEU A 168 6.07 13.11 -15.59
CA LEU A 168 4.78 12.71 -15.04
C LEU A 168 4.29 13.77 -14.06
N TYR A 169 3.04 14.20 -14.21
CA TYR A 169 2.36 15.12 -13.29
C TYR A 169 1.37 14.34 -12.43
N LEU A 170 1.46 14.47 -11.11
CA LEU A 170 0.53 13.84 -10.17
C LEU A 170 -0.45 14.88 -9.65
N ASP A 171 -1.64 14.92 -10.20
CA ASP A 171 -2.65 15.90 -9.81
C ASP A 171 -3.38 15.51 -8.51
N ARG A 172 -4.29 16.39 -8.05
CA ARG A 172 -5.11 16.15 -6.86
C ARG A 172 -5.96 14.87 -6.97
N GLU A 173 -6.34 14.47 -8.18
CA GLU A 173 -7.07 13.23 -8.39
C GLU A 173 -6.17 12.03 -8.11
N TRP A 174 -4.92 12.01 -8.57
CA TRP A 174 -3.93 10.99 -8.24
C TRP A 174 -3.75 10.85 -6.72
N PHE A 175 -3.64 11.97 -5.98
CA PHE A 175 -3.55 11.92 -4.51
C PHE A 175 -4.79 11.34 -3.85
N THR A 176 -5.98 11.65 -4.38
CA THR A 176 -7.25 11.11 -3.89
C THR A 176 -7.33 9.61 -4.15
N GLN A 177 -6.99 9.18 -5.36
CA GLN A 177 -6.91 7.78 -5.75
C GLN A 177 -5.79 7.00 -5.04
N ASN A 178 -4.87 7.65 -4.33
CA ASN A 178 -3.85 6.99 -3.53
C ASN A 178 -4.08 7.16 -2.01
N GLY A 179 -5.24 7.66 -1.60
CA GLY A 179 -5.61 7.78 -0.17
C GLY A 179 -4.85 8.89 0.57
N LEU A 180 -4.23 9.82 -0.15
CA LEU A 180 -3.37 10.88 0.38
C LEU A 180 -4.08 12.26 0.41
N ALA A 181 -5.34 12.35 -0.03
CA ALA A 181 -6.09 13.61 -0.14
C ALA A 181 -6.13 14.44 1.16
N HIS A 182 -6.14 13.80 2.33
CA HIS A 182 -6.19 14.50 3.62
C HIS A 182 -4.84 15.10 4.05
N GLN A 183 -3.75 14.76 3.36
CA GLN A 183 -2.38 15.15 3.73
C GLN A 183 -1.82 16.24 2.81
N ILE A 184 -2.36 16.41 1.60
CA ILE A 184 -1.78 17.28 0.56
C ILE A 184 -1.76 18.76 0.95
N ASP A 185 -2.83 19.29 1.55
CA ASP A 185 -2.91 20.73 1.82
C ASP A 185 -1.88 21.19 2.87
N ILE A 186 -1.41 20.26 3.72
CA ILE A 186 -0.37 20.50 4.72
C ILE A 186 1.02 20.17 4.16
N ALA A 187 1.16 19.04 3.45
CA ALA A 187 2.45 18.52 3.01
C ALA A 187 3.21 19.43 2.03
N PHE A 188 2.47 20.22 1.24
CA PHE A 188 3.02 21.15 0.25
C PHE A 188 3.07 22.61 0.73
N MET A 189 2.81 22.88 2.01
CA MET A 189 2.94 24.24 2.55
C MET A 189 4.41 24.70 2.49
N ASN A 190 4.61 25.94 2.03
CA ASN A 190 5.90 26.62 2.04
C ASN A 190 5.83 27.94 2.80
N ILE A 191 6.96 28.40 3.34
CA ILE A 191 7.03 29.68 4.07
C ILE A 191 7.68 30.74 3.19
N ASN A 192 6.87 31.66 2.67
CA ASN A 192 7.32 32.78 1.86
C ASN A 192 7.18 34.15 2.55
N THR A 193 6.18 34.28 3.41
CA THR A 193 5.80 35.51 4.09
C THR A 193 5.59 35.28 5.58
N GLN A 194 5.52 36.35 6.37
CA GLN A 194 5.21 36.25 7.80
C GLN A 194 3.84 35.60 8.04
N GLN A 195 2.88 35.82 7.14
CA GLN A 195 1.56 35.21 7.24
C GLN A 195 1.63 33.68 7.04
N ASP A 196 2.44 33.20 6.11
CA ASP A 196 2.67 31.76 5.91
C ASP A 196 3.30 31.14 7.15
N TYR A 197 4.29 31.82 7.75
CA TYR A 197 4.92 31.36 8.98
C TYR A 197 3.92 31.25 10.14
N GLN A 198 3.02 32.23 10.33
CA GLN A 198 1.96 32.15 11.35
C GLN A 198 1.00 30.99 11.10
N ARG A 199 0.62 30.72 9.83
CA ARG A 199 -0.20 29.55 9.48
C ARG A 199 0.52 28.25 9.84
N CYS A 200 1.81 28.14 9.56
CA CYS A 200 2.61 26.98 9.92
C CYS A 200 2.78 26.83 11.44
N LEU A 201 2.88 27.91 12.21
CA LEU A 201 2.91 27.84 13.68
C LEU A 201 1.60 27.25 14.23
N ALA A 202 0.45 27.73 13.76
CA ALA A 202 -0.86 27.20 14.17
C ALA A 202 -1.00 25.70 13.84
N GLN A 203 -0.56 25.28 12.65
CA GLN A 203 -0.53 23.86 12.25
C GLN A 203 0.48 23.04 13.09
N GLY A 204 1.62 23.62 13.45
CA GLY A 204 2.60 22.99 14.33
C GLY A 204 2.04 22.72 15.73
N GLU A 205 1.24 23.64 16.28
CA GLU A 205 0.59 23.48 17.58
C GLU A 205 -0.49 22.38 17.58
N GLU A 206 -1.28 22.27 16.50
CA GLU A 206 -2.19 21.14 16.25
C GLU A 206 -1.45 19.80 16.06
N GLY A 207 -0.20 19.84 15.60
CA GLY A 207 0.71 18.69 15.46
C GLY A 207 1.14 18.05 16.80
N ARG A 208 1.18 18.78 17.93
CA ARG A 208 1.27 18.16 19.28
C ARG A 208 0.01 17.38 19.62
N GLY A 209 -1.10 17.79 19.02
CA GLY A 209 -2.32 17.04 18.98
C GLY A 209 -2.19 15.78 18.13
N HIS A 210 -1.40 15.68 17.06
CA HIS A 210 -1.37 14.51 16.16
C HIS A 210 -0.88 13.18 16.79
N GLU A 211 -0.06 13.20 17.84
CA GLU A 211 0.17 12.01 18.67
C GLU A 211 -1.09 11.58 19.47
N ARG A 212 -2.07 12.48 19.63
CA ARG A 212 -3.40 12.23 20.25
C ARG A 212 -4.60 12.32 19.28
N ILE A 213 -4.52 12.97 18.12
CA ILE A 213 -5.60 13.26 17.13
C ILE A 213 -5.79 12.10 16.18
N GLY A 214 -4.82 11.18 16.08
CA GLY A 214 -5.08 9.83 15.58
C GLY A 214 -6.36 9.25 16.21
N SER A 215 -6.70 9.59 17.46
CA SER A 215 -7.95 9.15 18.09
C SER A 215 -9.21 9.96 17.73
N PHE A 216 -9.12 11.19 17.22
CA PHE A 216 -10.29 12.08 17.03
C PHE A 216 -10.79 12.14 15.58
N GLN A 217 -9.89 12.07 14.59
CA GLN A 217 -10.27 12.03 13.17
C GLN A 217 -10.67 10.60 12.75
N LEU A 218 -9.98 9.58 13.28
CA LEU A 218 -10.48 8.20 13.28
C LEU A 218 -11.86 8.13 13.94
N ARG A 219 -12.16 8.93 14.98
CA ARG A 219 -13.51 8.93 15.60
C ARG A 219 -14.59 9.47 14.67
N ARG A 220 -14.37 10.52 13.88
CA ARG A 220 -15.40 11.08 12.98
C ARG A 220 -15.69 10.19 11.77
N GLU A 221 -14.66 9.63 11.15
CA GLU A 221 -14.81 8.66 10.05
C GLU A 221 -15.25 7.29 10.56
N ALA A 222 -14.77 6.83 11.72
CA ALA A 222 -15.29 5.64 12.37
C ALA A 222 -16.72 5.84 12.88
N GLN A 223 -17.19 7.05 13.21
CA GLN A 223 -18.60 7.26 13.59
C GLN A 223 -19.52 6.92 12.41
N HIS A 224 -19.12 7.26 11.18
CA HIS A 224 -19.87 6.92 9.96
C HIS A 224 -19.64 5.45 9.53
N GLY A 225 -18.46 4.87 9.78
CA GLY A 225 -18.15 3.45 9.49
C GLY A 225 -18.69 2.43 10.52
N LEU A 226 -18.88 2.84 11.79
CA LEU A 226 -19.57 2.09 12.84
C LEU A 226 -21.08 2.05 12.62
N ASP A 227 -21.62 2.96 11.80
CA ASP A 227 -23.04 3.05 11.47
C ASP A 227 -23.45 2.22 10.25
N ALA A 228 -22.51 1.76 9.41
CA ALA A 228 -22.84 0.99 8.21
C ALA A 228 -23.69 -0.25 8.52
N LEU A 229 -23.35 -1.05 9.55
CA LEU A 229 -24.19 -2.19 9.94
C LEU A 229 -25.52 -1.78 10.58
N LYS A 230 -25.62 -0.56 11.13
CA LYS A 230 -26.86 -0.07 11.73
C LYS A 230 -27.91 0.31 10.69
N THR A 231 -27.53 0.43 9.41
CA THR A 231 -28.50 0.61 8.33
C THR A 231 -29.23 -0.69 8.00
N ILE A 232 -28.68 -1.84 8.39
CA ILE A 232 -29.33 -3.15 8.25
C ILE A 232 -30.29 -3.38 9.41
N ALA A 233 -31.44 -4.00 9.12
CA ALA A 233 -32.47 -4.26 10.12
C ALA A 233 -31.89 -5.17 11.22
N PRO A 234 -32.05 -4.84 12.52
CA PRO A 234 -31.39 -5.56 13.60
C PRO A 234 -31.69 -7.06 13.63
N ASN A 235 -32.91 -7.46 13.27
CA ASN A 235 -33.32 -8.86 13.18
C ASN A 235 -32.58 -9.62 12.07
N VAL A 236 -32.39 -9.00 10.91
CA VAL A 236 -31.61 -9.59 9.80
C VAL A 236 -30.16 -9.75 10.20
N LEU A 237 -29.57 -8.69 10.79
CA LEU A 237 -28.17 -8.73 11.23
C LEU A 237 -27.94 -9.80 12.31
N GLN A 238 -28.88 -9.96 13.24
CA GLN A 238 -28.84 -11.00 14.27
C GLN A 238 -28.93 -12.40 13.65
N GLU A 239 -29.83 -12.62 12.69
CA GLU A 239 -29.99 -13.91 12.01
C GLU A 239 -28.72 -14.31 11.25
N VAL A 240 -28.11 -13.37 10.51
CA VAL A 240 -26.83 -13.62 9.80
C VAL A 240 -25.74 -14.00 10.78
N ARG A 241 -25.59 -13.24 11.87
CA ARG A 241 -24.58 -13.52 12.90
C ARG A 241 -24.77 -14.88 13.54
N GLN A 242 -26.01 -15.22 13.91
CA GLN A 242 -26.34 -16.47 14.55
C GLN A 242 -26.06 -17.65 13.62
N THR A 243 -26.47 -17.56 12.35
CA THR A 243 -26.22 -18.58 11.34
C THR A 243 -24.73 -18.87 11.16
N LEU A 244 -23.88 -17.84 11.10
CA LEU A 244 -22.42 -18.01 10.98
C LEU A 244 -21.78 -18.64 12.22
N ILE A 245 -22.22 -18.25 13.42
CA ILE A 245 -21.74 -18.83 14.69
C ILE A 245 -22.11 -20.32 14.76
N GLU A 246 -23.34 -20.67 14.40
CA GLU A 246 -23.81 -22.06 14.43
C GLU A 246 -23.03 -22.94 13.46
N GLN A 247 -22.78 -22.46 12.24
CA GLN A 247 -22.00 -23.17 11.23
C GLN A 247 -20.54 -23.40 11.67
N GLU A 248 -19.90 -22.38 12.23
CA GLU A 248 -18.51 -22.48 12.70
C GLU A 248 -18.38 -23.37 13.95
N THR A 249 -19.36 -23.30 14.86
CA THR A 249 -19.41 -24.15 16.07
C THR A 249 -19.59 -25.62 15.69
N ALA A 250 -20.50 -25.92 14.75
CA ALA A 250 -20.73 -27.26 14.24
C ALA A 250 -19.47 -27.87 13.61
N TYR A 251 -18.75 -27.08 12.81
CA TYR A 251 -17.49 -27.49 12.17
C TYR A 251 -16.37 -27.78 13.16
N GLN A 252 -16.26 -27.02 14.25
CA GLN A 252 -15.23 -27.23 15.25
C GLN A 252 -15.51 -28.40 16.22
N HIS A 253 -16.66 -29.09 16.07
CA HIS A 253 -17.13 -30.16 16.95
C HIS A 253 -17.08 -29.79 18.45
N LYS A 254 -17.29 -28.51 18.79
CA LYS A 254 -17.29 -28.01 20.17
C LYS A 254 -18.69 -28.02 20.75
N SER A 255 -18.80 -28.37 22.04
CA SER A 255 -20.07 -28.57 22.75
C SER A 255 -20.60 -27.32 23.48
N ALA A 256 -20.10 -26.12 23.19
CA ALA A 256 -20.45 -24.92 23.94
C ALA A 256 -20.63 -23.70 23.02
N GLU A 257 -21.55 -22.83 23.41
CA GLU A 257 -21.84 -21.51 22.83
C GLU A 257 -20.57 -20.67 22.66
N GLU A 258 -19.85 -20.82 21.55
CA GLU A 258 -18.78 -19.89 21.21
C GLU A 258 -19.41 -18.59 20.71
N VAL A 259 -19.36 -17.56 21.55
CA VAL A 259 -19.86 -16.20 21.23
C VAL A 259 -19.02 -15.51 20.13
N PHE A 260 -17.87 -16.10 19.79
CA PHE A 260 -16.88 -15.55 18.85
C PHE A 260 -16.86 -16.34 17.55
N SER A 261 -17.16 -15.67 16.43
CA SER A 261 -17.07 -16.25 15.09
C SER A 261 -16.05 -15.50 14.23
N SER A 262 -15.11 -16.24 13.64
CA SER A 262 -14.14 -15.70 12.69
C SER A 262 -14.82 -15.35 11.36
N LEU A 263 -15.82 -16.13 10.95
CA LEU A 263 -16.65 -15.85 9.78
C LEU A 263 -17.48 -14.57 9.95
N TRP A 264 -18.13 -14.40 11.10
CA TRP A 264 -18.85 -13.16 11.40
C TRP A 264 -17.92 -11.95 11.35
N SER A 265 -16.74 -12.07 11.94
CA SER A 265 -15.75 -10.99 11.97
C SER A 265 -15.26 -10.64 10.56
N HIS A 266 -15.04 -11.63 9.71
CA HIS A 266 -14.66 -11.46 8.31
C HIS A 266 -15.81 -10.84 7.49
N GLY A 267 -16.99 -11.45 7.46
CA GLY A 267 -18.16 -10.93 6.73
C GLY A 267 -18.54 -9.51 7.16
N SER A 268 -18.42 -9.20 8.45
CA SER A 268 -18.60 -7.85 8.99
C SER A 268 -17.61 -6.82 8.45
N ARG A 269 -16.35 -7.20 8.17
CA ARG A 269 -15.35 -6.30 7.58
C ARG A 269 -15.54 -6.21 6.08
N VAL A 270 -15.74 -7.33 5.40
CA VAL A 270 -16.02 -7.37 3.96
C VAL A 270 -17.24 -6.52 3.63
N GLY A 271 -18.35 -6.67 4.35
CA GLY A 271 -19.54 -5.83 4.19
C GLY A 271 -19.24 -4.32 4.34
N ARG A 272 -18.43 -3.93 5.32
CA ARG A 272 -18.05 -2.51 5.51
C ARG A 272 -17.14 -2.00 4.40
N ILE A 273 -16.21 -2.82 3.91
CA ILE A 273 -15.37 -2.47 2.77
C ILE A 273 -16.24 -2.35 1.51
N ALA A 274 -17.17 -3.28 1.29
CA ALA A 274 -18.13 -3.26 0.19
C ALA A 274 -19.02 -2.01 0.22
N HIS A 275 -19.54 -1.63 1.39
CA HIS A 275 -20.25 -0.36 1.58
C HIS A 275 -19.39 0.83 1.11
N HIS A 276 -18.14 0.89 1.56
CA HIS A 276 -17.25 2.00 1.24
C HIS A 276 -16.96 2.08 -0.27
N ILE A 277 -16.68 0.94 -0.90
CA ILE A 277 -16.46 0.87 -2.35
C ILE A 277 -17.73 1.27 -3.10
N ALA A 278 -18.88 0.68 -2.78
CA ALA A 278 -20.14 1.00 -3.46
C ALA A 278 -20.47 2.50 -3.37
N LYS A 279 -20.29 3.10 -2.19
CA LYS A 279 -20.49 4.54 -1.99
C LYS A 279 -19.56 5.39 -2.85
N ALA A 280 -18.29 5.01 -2.96
CA ALA A 280 -17.29 5.74 -3.74
C ALA A 280 -17.50 5.57 -5.26
N GLU A 281 -17.98 4.40 -5.69
CA GLU A 281 -18.32 4.10 -7.09
C GLU A 281 -19.70 4.64 -7.51
N GLY A 282 -20.49 5.21 -6.58
CA GLY A 282 -21.84 5.69 -6.87
C GLY A 282 -22.86 4.57 -7.10
N LEU A 283 -22.64 3.40 -6.50
CA LEU A 283 -23.48 2.19 -6.60
C LEU A 283 -24.43 2.05 -5.40
N GLU A 284 -25.41 1.15 -5.52
CA GLU A 284 -26.34 0.80 -4.45
C GLU A 284 -25.58 0.21 -3.24
N ILE A 285 -25.72 0.88 -2.08
CA ILE A 285 -24.89 0.61 -0.89
C ILE A 285 -25.42 -0.60 -0.11
N GLU A 286 -26.73 -0.70 0.09
CA GLU A 286 -27.37 -1.76 0.85
C GLU A 286 -27.13 -3.16 0.26
N PRO A 287 -27.33 -3.43 -1.04
CA PRO A 287 -27.03 -4.75 -1.60
C PRO A 287 -25.54 -5.09 -1.55
N ALA A 288 -24.63 -4.11 -1.69
CA ALA A 288 -23.19 -4.34 -1.54
C ALA A 288 -22.81 -4.73 -0.11
N LEU A 289 -23.35 -4.01 0.88
CA LEU A 289 -23.15 -4.32 2.30
C LEU A 289 -23.68 -5.71 2.66
N LEU A 290 -24.90 -6.04 2.20
CA LEU A 290 -25.51 -7.34 2.43
C LEU A 290 -24.74 -8.46 1.73
N ALA A 291 -24.34 -8.29 0.48
CA ALA A 291 -23.53 -9.27 -0.23
C ALA A 291 -22.24 -9.58 0.54
N GLY A 292 -21.54 -8.57 1.06
CA GLY A 292 -20.35 -8.77 1.89
C GLY A 292 -20.62 -9.48 3.23
N LEU A 293 -21.77 -9.25 3.86
CA LEU A 293 -22.18 -9.94 5.09
C LEU A 293 -22.56 -11.41 4.86
N LEU A 294 -23.12 -11.72 3.69
CA LEU A 294 -23.77 -13.00 3.39
C LEU A 294 -22.89 -13.96 2.59
N HIS A 295 -21.82 -13.49 1.93
CA HIS A 295 -21.08 -14.29 0.95
C HIS A 295 -20.46 -15.59 1.50
N ASP A 296 -20.12 -15.61 2.80
CA ASP A 296 -19.50 -16.76 3.47
C ASP A 296 -20.52 -17.61 4.26
N LEU A 297 -21.83 -17.34 4.13
CA LEU A 297 -22.88 -18.21 4.67
C LEU A 297 -22.77 -19.59 4.03
N GLY A 298 -22.82 -20.67 4.80
CA GLY A 298 -22.79 -22.01 4.21
C GLY A 298 -21.39 -22.55 3.90
N LYS A 299 -20.32 -21.81 4.23
CA LYS A 299 -18.92 -22.27 4.17
C LYS A 299 -18.67 -23.60 4.90
N PHE A 300 -19.46 -23.86 5.96
CA PHE A 300 -19.41 -25.09 6.76
C PHE A 300 -20.77 -25.80 6.85
N ALA A 301 -21.55 -25.80 5.76
CA ALA A 301 -22.83 -26.51 5.74
C ALA A 301 -22.66 -27.96 6.25
N ASN A 302 -23.49 -28.36 7.22
CA ASN A 302 -23.49 -29.67 7.90
C ASN A 302 -22.24 -30.01 8.76
N GLY A 303 -21.40 -29.04 9.13
CA GLY A 303 -20.23 -29.29 9.98
C GLY A 303 -19.07 -29.96 9.24
N SER A 304 -19.14 -30.03 7.91
CA SER A 304 -18.12 -30.57 7.02
C SER A 304 -17.59 -29.45 6.12
N TYR A 305 -16.29 -29.53 5.79
CA TYR A 305 -15.67 -28.70 4.75
C TYR A 305 -15.56 -29.56 3.48
N HIS A 306 -16.23 -29.16 2.39
CA HIS A 306 -16.31 -29.90 1.11
C HIS A 306 -17.05 -31.25 1.14
N GLU A 307 -18.31 -31.26 1.58
CA GLU A 307 -19.18 -32.41 1.28
C GLU A 307 -19.84 -32.26 -0.10
N ASN A 308 -19.63 -33.26 -0.97
CA ASN A 308 -20.41 -33.54 -2.19
C ASN A 308 -20.18 -32.66 -3.43
N ASP A 309 -19.01 -32.03 -3.61
CA ASP A 309 -18.67 -31.26 -4.84
C ASP A 309 -19.64 -30.08 -5.15
N ILE A 310 -20.49 -29.68 -4.19
CA ILE A 310 -21.36 -28.50 -4.30
C ILE A 310 -20.55 -27.26 -3.89
N PRO A 311 -20.47 -26.21 -4.73
CA PRO A 311 -19.81 -24.95 -4.36
C PRO A 311 -20.41 -24.34 -3.08
N GLU A 312 -19.55 -23.86 -2.17
CA GLU A 312 -19.94 -23.25 -0.89
C GLU A 312 -20.93 -22.08 -1.10
N GLU A 313 -20.77 -21.38 -2.21
CA GLU A 313 -21.57 -20.24 -2.65
C GLU A 313 -23.03 -20.60 -2.96
N GLU A 314 -23.33 -21.84 -3.38
CA GLU A 314 -24.73 -22.27 -3.58
C GLU A 314 -25.47 -22.39 -2.25
N ASN A 315 -24.78 -22.84 -1.19
CA ASN A 315 -25.32 -22.85 0.16
C ASN A 315 -25.47 -21.42 0.71
N ALA A 316 -24.51 -20.53 0.39
CA ALA A 316 -24.59 -19.11 0.75
C ALA A 316 -25.85 -18.47 0.17
N VAL A 317 -26.11 -18.68 -1.12
CA VAL A 317 -27.31 -18.18 -1.80
C VAL A 317 -28.59 -18.72 -1.17
N ARG A 318 -28.68 -20.02 -0.88
CA ARG A 318 -29.88 -20.60 -0.25
C ARG A 318 -30.18 -20.00 1.12
N LEU A 319 -29.13 -19.76 1.91
CA LEU A 319 -29.26 -19.16 3.24
C LEU A 319 -29.56 -17.66 3.15
N ALA A 320 -28.91 -16.94 2.23
CA ALA A 320 -29.19 -15.53 1.96
C ALA A 320 -30.65 -15.33 1.54
N ASP A 321 -31.15 -16.16 0.62
CA ASP A 321 -32.55 -16.14 0.18
C ASP A 321 -33.51 -16.33 1.36
N LYS A 322 -33.27 -17.35 2.20
CA LYS A 322 -34.07 -17.61 3.39
C LYS A 322 -34.07 -16.45 4.39
N ILE A 323 -32.91 -15.83 4.64
CA ILE A 323 -32.75 -14.74 5.62
C ILE A 323 -33.39 -13.43 5.12
N LEU A 324 -33.31 -13.16 3.82
CA LEU A 324 -33.79 -11.91 3.23
C LEU A 324 -35.26 -11.96 2.79
N SER A 325 -35.82 -13.13 2.54
CA SER A 325 -37.22 -13.30 2.13
C SER A 325 -38.20 -12.77 3.19
N GLY A 326 -39.23 -12.05 2.76
CA GLY A 326 -40.21 -11.43 3.65
C GLY A 326 -39.69 -10.19 4.40
N THR A 327 -38.48 -9.71 4.06
CA THR A 327 -37.91 -8.47 4.61
C THR A 327 -37.92 -7.36 3.57
N ILE A 328 -37.58 -6.13 3.98
CA ILE A 328 -37.43 -4.99 3.05
C ILE A 328 -36.30 -5.18 2.02
N TYR A 329 -35.44 -6.19 2.22
CA TYR A 329 -34.31 -6.51 1.35
C TYR A 329 -34.63 -7.57 0.30
N GLU A 330 -35.85 -8.13 0.29
CA GLU A 330 -36.27 -9.18 -0.66
C GLU A 330 -36.04 -8.77 -2.12
N LYS A 331 -36.28 -7.49 -2.45
CA LYS A 331 -36.01 -6.92 -3.79
C LYS A 331 -34.56 -7.05 -4.26
N TRP A 332 -33.61 -7.19 -3.34
CA TRP A 332 -32.18 -7.29 -3.63
C TRP A 332 -31.66 -8.73 -3.68
N ILE A 333 -32.49 -9.73 -3.37
CA ILE A 333 -32.10 -11.14 -3.42
C ILE A 333 -31.47 -11.53 -4.77
N PRO A 334 -32.05 -11.19 -5.94
CA PRO A 334 -31.45 -11.59 -7.21
C PRO A 334 -30.04 -11.06 -7.43
N ILE A 335 -29.81 -9.76 -7.17
CA ILE A 335 -28.50 -9.12 -7.38
C ILE A 335 -27.46 -9.59 -6.36
N ILE A 336 -27.86 -9.83 -5.10
CA ILE A 336 -27.00 -10.36 -4.05
C ILE A 336 -26.61 -11.80 -4.37
N ASN A 337 -27.57 -12.64 -4.76
CA ASN A 337 -27.30 -14.04 -5.08
C ASN A 337 -26.36 -14.17 -6.28
N GLU A 338 -26.59 -13.36 -7.31
CA GLU A 338 -25.70 -13.30 -8.46
C GLU A 338 -24.30 -12.82 -8.07
N ALA A 339 -24.19 -11.78 -7.22
CA ALA A 339 -22.90 -11.30 -6.72
C ALA A 339 -22.14 -12.38 -5.94
N ILE A 340 -22.81 -13.11 -5.05
CA ILE A 340 -22.23 -14.22 -4.28
C ILE A 340 -21.78 -15.35 -5.21
N LEU A 341 -22.61 -15.77 -6.17
CA LEU A 341 -22.21 -16.82 -7.12
C LEU A 341 -21.02 -16.39 -8.00
N SER A 342 -20.88 -15.09 -8.26
CA SER A 342 -19.75 -14.56 -9.02
C SER A 342 -18.41 -14.65 -8.28
N THR A 343 -18.39 -14.88 -6.96
CA THR A 343 -17.12 -15.08 -6.23
C THR A 343 -16.47 -16.43 -6.51
N TYR A 344 -17.26 -17.41 -6.93
CA TYR A 344 -16.83 -18.77 -7.29
C TYR A 344 -16.19 -18.83 -8.68
N LEU A 345 -16.80 -18.13 -9.64
CA LEU A 345 -16.30 -18.11 -11.00
C LEU A 345 -15.04 -17.23 -11.01
N GLU A 346 -13.87 -17.82 -11.30
CA GLU A 346 -12.65 -17.06 -11.66
C GLU A 346 -12.83 -16.22 -12.96
N GLY A 347 -14.08 -15.95 -13.39
CA GLY A 347 -14.46 -15.08 -14.49
C GLY A 347 -14.65 -13.63 -14.07
N GLU A 348 -15.11 -12.81 -15.02
CA GLU A 348 -15.56 -11.45 -14.73
C GLU A 348 -16.84 -11.50 -13.88
N ALA A 349 -16.90 -10.68 -12.84
CA ALA A 349 -18.11 -10.54 -12.03
C ALA A 349 -19.27 -10.11 -12.93
N THR A 350 -20.41 -10.77 -12.77
CA THR A 350 -21.54 -10.64 -13.71
C THR A 350 -22.37 -9.38 -13.49
N ASN A 351 -22.22 -8.73 -12.32
CA ASN A 351 -22.83 -7.44 -12.02
C ASN A 351 -21.89 -6.55 -11.16
N ASP A 352 -22.25 -5.27 -11.01
CA ASP A 352 -21.44 -4.29 -10.27
C ASP A 352 -21.28 -4.63 -8.78
N ILE A 353 -22.31 -5.22 -8.16
CA ILE A 353 -22.23 -5.65 -6.75
C ILE A 353 -21.25 -6.82 -6.58
N GLY A 354 -21.18 -7.73 -7.56
CA GLY A 354 -20.18 -8.80 -7.61
C GLY A 354 -18.77 -8.25 -7.74
N ARG A 355 -18.56 -7.19 -8.54
CA ARG A 355 -17.26 -6.49 -8.63
C ARG A 355 -16.87 -5.88 -7.28
N VAL A 356 -17.82 -5.24 -6.61
CA VAL A 356 -17.61 -4.66 -5.27
C VAL A 356 -17.31 -5.73 -4.23
N LEU A 357 -18.08 -6.82 -4.20
CA LEU A 357 -17.89 -7.95 -3.29
C LEU A 357 -16.54 -8.61 -3.49
N TYR A 358 -16.16 -8.87 -4.74
CA TYR A 358 -14.85 -9.41 -5.10
C TYR A 358 -13.74 -8.53 -4.50
N ASP A 359 -13.76 -7.23 -4.77
CA ASP A 359 -12.74 -6.32 -4.27
C ASP A 359 -12.72 -6.27 -2.75
N ALA A 360 -13.89 -6.22 -2.10
CA ALA A 360 -13.99 -6.14 -0.65
C ALA A 360 -13.38 -7.36 0.06
N ASP A 361 -13.65 -8.58 -0.42
CA ASP A 361 -13.09 -9.81 0.14
C ASP A 361 -11.56 -9.86 0.00
N ARG A 362 -11.03 -9.51 -1.18
CA ARG A 362 -9.57 -9.50 -1.39
C ARG A 362 -8.89 -8.40 -0.57
N LEU A 363 -9.51 -7.23 -0.43
CA LEU A 363 -8.97 -6.13 0.36
C LEU A 363 -8.92 -6.44 1.87
N ASP A 364 -9.86 -7.24 2.42
CA ASP A 364 -9.81 -7.67 3.83
C ASP A 364 -8.53 -8.47 4.15
N LYS A 365 -7.93 -9.11 3.14
CA LYS A 365 -6.70 -9.90 3.24
C LYS A 365 -5.43 -9.06 3.06
N LEU A 366 -5.54 -7.76 2.74
CA LEU A 366 -4.40 -6.88 2.47
C LEU A 366 -4.18 -5.82 3.56
N GLY A 367 -2.95 -5.29 3.60
CA GLY A 367 -2.50 -4.29 4.55
C GLY A 367 -2.37 -4.82 5.98
N ASN A 368 -2.21 -3.91 6.94
CA ASN A 368 -1.98 -4.26 8.35
C ASN A 368 -3.06 -5.17 8.95
N MET A 369 -4.33 -4.96 8.56
CA MET A 369 -5.44 -5.79 9.02
C MET A 369 -5.36 -7.21 8.44
N GLY A 370 -5.07 -7.33 7.15
CA GLY A 370 -4.86 -8.62 6.49
C GLY A 370 -3.75 -9.43 7.17
N VAL A 371 -2.60 -8.79 7.38
CA VAL A 371 -1.46 -9.36 8.13
C VAL A 371 -1.88 -9.84 9.51
N ALA A 372 -2.55 -8.99 10.30
CA ALA A 372 -2.97 -9.34 11.67
C ALA A 372 -3.96 -10.52 11.67
N GLN A 373 -4.93 -10.52 10.75
CA GLN A 373 -5.91 -11.61 10.62
C GLN A 373 -5.26 -12.91 10.17
N PHE A 374 -4.28 -12.83 9.28
CA PHE A 374 -3.50 -13.97 8.85
C PHE A 374 -2.82 -14.65 10.06
N PHE A 375 -2.09 -13.91 10.89
CA PHE A 375 -1.45 -14.47 12.09
C PHE A 375 -2.46 -15.02 13.10
N ALA A 376 -3.55 -14.29 13.36
CA ALA A 376 -4.60 -14.76 14.25
C ALA A 376 -5.21 -16.08 13.79
N LYS A 377 -5.50 -16.21 12.49
CA LYS A 377 -6.06 -17.43 11.89
C LYS A 377 -5.10 -18.61 11.96
N ASN A 378 -3.80 -18.40 11.70
CA ASN A 378 -2.79 -19.46 11.81
C ASN A 378 -2.64 -19.92 13.26
N ALA A 379 -2.56 -18.99 14.22
CA ALA A 379 -2.48 -19.31 15.64
C ALA A 379 -3.69 -20.13 16.12
N LEU A 380 -4.91 -19.78 15.70
CA LEU A 380 -6.12 -20.55 16.01
C LEU A 380 -6.09 -21.98 15.44
N ARG A 381 -5.40 -22.17 14.30
CA ARG A 381 -5.17 -23.48 13.67
C ARG A 381 -3.97 -24.22 14.25
N ARG A 382 -3.31 -23.68 15.27
CA ARG A 382 -2.07 -24.21 15.87
C ARG A 382 -0.93 -24.33 14.85
N GLN A 383 -0.94 -23.43 13.86
CA GLN A 383 0.13 -23.28 12.87
C GLN A 383 0.98 -22.08 13.31
N PHE A 384 2.26 -22.34 13.55
CA PHE A 384 3.24 -21.34 13.94
C PHE A 384 4.15 -21.00 12.77
N LEU A 385 5.08 -20.09 13.02
CA LEU A 385 5.89 -19.45 12.00
C LEU A 385 6.88 -20.43 11.32
N ASP A 386 7.21 -21.52 11.99
CA ASP A 386 8.53 -22.17 11.95
C ASP A 386 8.81 -22.93 10.64
N ASP A 387 7.80 -23.56 10.04
CA ASP A 387 7.98 -24.37 8.81
C ASP A 387 7.30 -23.77 7.57
N ASP A 388 6.34 -22.88 7.78
CA ASP A 388 5.36 -22.49 6.78
C ASP A 388 5.46 -21.02 6.37
N LEU A 389 6.24 -20.21 7.09
CA LEU A 389 6.31 -18.78 6.81
C LEU A 389 6.80 -18.50 5.39
N MET A 390 7.79 -19.24 4.89
CA MET A 390 8.34 -19.03 3.55
C MET A 390 7.26 -19.14 2.46
N ILE A 391 6.47 -20.22 2.50
CA ILE A 391 5.37 -20.48 1.57
C ILE A 391 4.34 -19.37 1.69
N ARG A 392 3.97 -19.03 2.91
CA ARG A 392 2.94 -18.02 3.19
C ARG A 392 3.38 -16.64 2.75
N THR A 393 4.62 -16.28 3.02
CA THR A 393 5.19 -15.00 2.59
C THR A 393 5.23 -14.90 1.08
N SER A 394 5.56 -16.00 0.38
CA SER A 394 5.50 -16.06 -1.09
C SER A 394 4.08 -15.78 -1.61
N ILE A 395 3.07 -16.40 -0.98
CA ILE A 395 1.66 -16.15 -1.31
C ILE A 395 1.31 -14.68 -1.10
N GLU A 396 1.53 -14.16 0.11
CA GLU A 396 1.11 -12.81 0.49
C GLU A 396 1.82 -11.72 -0.33
N LEU A 397 3.12 -11.90 -0.62
CA LEU A 397 3.86 -10.99 -1.50
C LEU A 397 3.36 -11.05 -2.94
N THR A 398 3.10 -12.25 -3.48
CA THR A 398 2.58 -12.42 -4.84
C THR A 398 1.20 -11.79 -4.99
N TYR A 399 0.28 -12.04 -4.05
CA TYR A 399 -1.05 -11.44 -4.08
C TYR A 399 -1.00 -9.92 -3.88
N ALA A 400 -0.14 -9.41 -2.99
CA ALA A 400 0.04 -7.98 -2.83
C ALA A 400 0.61 -7.31 -4.09
N HIS A 401 1.51 -7.98 -4.82
CA HIS A 401 2.05 -7.48 -6.09
C HIS A 401 0.93 -7.27 -7.12
N HIS A 402 0.04 -8.25 -7.29
CA HIS A 402 -0.99 -8.24 -8.34
C HIS A 402 -2.32 -7.61 -7.93
N ALA A 403 -2.56 -7.36 -6.64
CA ALA A 403 -3.84 -6.83 -6.18
C ALA A 403 -4.27 -5.54 -6.91
N PRO A 404 -3.40 -4.52 -7.11
CA PRO A 404 -3.79 -3.29 -7.82
C PRO A 404 -4.28 -3.52 -9.26
N ASP A 405 -3.88 -4.63 -9.89
CA ASP A 405 -4.21 -4.94 -11.29
C ASP A 405 -5.37 -5.93 -11.44
N THR A 406 -5.65 -6.71 -10.39
CA THR A 406 -6.67 -7.76 -10.40
C THR A 406 -8.02 -7.31 -9.86
N LEU A 407 -8.06 -6.24 -9.06
CA LEU A 407 -9.30 -5.68 -8.53
C LEU A 407 -10.16 -5.00 -9.61
N LYS A 408 -11.47 -5.16 -9.48
CA LYS A 408 -12.47 -4.91 -10.52
C LYS A 408 -12.95 -3.46 -10.55
N THR A 409 -13.06 -2.80 -9.40
CA THR A 409 -13.52 -1.40 -9.26
C THR A 409 -12.35 -0.42 -9.21
N ALA A 410 -12.58 0.86 -9.54
CA ALA A 410 -11.51 1.85 -9.49
C ALA A 410 -11.07 2.13 -8.04
N THR A 411 -12.05 2.23 -7.14
CA THR A 411 -11.87 2.38 -5.69
C THR A 411 -11.16 1.17 -5.10
N GLY A 412 -11.54 -0.06 -5.50
CA GLY A 412 -10.86 -1.27 -5.08
C GLY A 412 -9.38 -1.23 -5.41
N ARG A 413 -9.03 -0.99 -6.69
CA ARG A 413 -7.63 -0.86 -7.14
C ARG A 413 -6.87 0.23 -6.38
N SER A 414 -7.50 1.38 -6.15
CA SER A 414 -6.96 2.47 -5.34
C SER A 414 -6.59 2.03 -3.92
N ILE A 415 -7.51 1.38 -3.20
CA ILE A 415 -7.26 0.88 -1.85
C ILE A 415 -6.17 -0.21 -1.87
N ALA A 416 -6.17 -1.07 -2.89
CA ALA A 416 -5.15 -2.11 -3.05
C ALA A 416 -3.75 -1.53 -3.19
N ARG A 417 -3.53 -0.47 -3.97
CA ARG A 417 -2.19 0.18 -4.08
C ARG A 417 -1.59 0.50 -2.71
N VAL A 418 -2.38 1.12 -1.84
CA VAL A 418 -1.95 1.49 -0.48
C VAL A 418 -1.74 0.27 0.40
N ARG A 419 -2.69 -0.68 0.39
CA ARG A 419 -2.62 -1.87 1.26
C ARG A 419 -1.53 -2.83 0.84
N SER A 420 -1.30 -3.00 -0.46
CA SER A 420 -0.24 -3.82 -1.02
C SER A 420 1.15 -3.36 -0.61
N ILE A 421 1.41 -2.04 -0.60
CA ILE A 421 2.68 -1.49 -0.09
C ILE A 421 2.91 -1.90 1.37
N ARG A 422 1.87 -1.79 2.20
CA ARG A 422 1.95 -2.16 3.62
C ARG A 422 2.16 -3.67 3.81
N THR A 423 1.45 -4.51 3.04
CA THR A 423 1.66 -5.97 3.03
C THR A 423 3.09 -6.31 2.63
N ARG A 424 3.56 -5.80 1.49
CA ARG A 424 4.92 -6.07 0.98
C ARG A 424 5.97 -5.67 1.99
N ARG A 425 5.89 -4.45 2.52
CA ARG A 425 6.83 -3.95 3.51
C ARG A 425 6.91 -4.85 4.74
N PHE A 426 5.76 -5.17 5.34
CA PHE A 426 5.72 -6.01 6.53
C PHE A 426 6.38 -7.37 6.30
N TYR A 427 6.02 -8.05 5.21
CA TYR A 427 6.52 -9.40 4.93
C TYR A 427 8.00 -9.40 4.52
N THR A 428 8.48 -8.38 3.81
CA THR A 428 9.91 -8.22 3.53
C THR A 428 10.70 -7.96 4.81
N GLU A 429 10.25 -7.03 5.66
CA GLU A 429 10.89 -6.74 6.96
C GLU A 429 10.90 -7.98 7.87
N LEU A 430 9.82 -8.78 7.86
CA LEU A 430 9.75 -10.02 8.63
C LEU A 430 10.79 -11.05 8.17
N VAL A 431 10.99 -11.23 6.86
CA VAL A 431 12.01 -12.13 6.31
C VAL A 431 13.42 -11.63 6.63
N GLU A 432 13.65 -10.32 6.57
CA GLU A 432 14.93 -9.70 6.94
C GLU A 432 15.25 -9.90 8.43
N GLU A 433 14.30 -9.66 9.33
CA GLU A 433 14.47 -9.87 10.78
C GLU A 433 14.75 -11.34 11.09
N TRP A 434 14.05 -12.25 10.43
CA TRP A 434 14.26 -13.69 10.56
C TRP A 434 15.70 -14.09 10.19
N ALA A 435 16.23 -13.51 9.10
CA ALA A 435 17.61 -13.72 8.68
C ALA A 435 18.62 -13.14 9.68
N MET A 436 18.34 -11.94 10.22
CA MET A 436 19.20 -11.31 11.25
C MET A 436 19.28 -12.12 12.54
N LEU A 437 18.21 -12.81 12.93
CA LEU A 437 18.18 -13.68 14.10
C LEU A 437 18.84 -15.06 13.87
N GLY A 438 19.32 -15.33 12.66
CA GLY A 438 19.94 -16.62 12.32
C GLY A 438 18.95 -17.77 12.24
N LEU A 439 17.65 -17.48 12.13
CA LEU A 439 16.58 -18.48 12.06
C LEU A 439 16.37 -19.03 10.63
N GLY A 440 17.06 -18.48 9.64
CA GLY A 440 17.05 -18.93 8.24
C GLY A 440 17.54 -17.85 7.29
N ALA A 441 18.28 -18.22 6.26
CA ALA A 441 18.70 -17.28 5.20
C ALA A 441 17.81 -17.48 3.98
N PHE A 442 17.09 -16.43 3.58
CA PHE A 442 16.14 -16.48 2.46
C PHE A 442 16.44 -15.39 1.43
N ASN A 443 16.16 -15.71 0.17
CA ASN A 443 16.10 -14.75 -0.93
C ASN A 443 14.64 -14.49 -1.29
N ILE A 444 14.33 -13.25 -1.64
CA ILE A 444 13.06 -12.89 -2.29
C ILE A 444 13.37 -12.78 -3.79
N LEU A 445 12.77 -13.66 -4.58
CA LEU A 445 12.93 -13.74 -6.03
C LEU A 445 11.64 -13.32 -6.71
N GLU A 446 11.75 -12.65 -7.85
CA GLU A 446 10.63 -12.41 -8.76
C GLU A 446 10.81 -13.33 -9.96
N GLU A 447 9.92 -14.30 -10.11
CA GLU A 447 9.95 -15.31 -11.19
C GLU A 447 8.73 -15.14 -12.09
N ASP A 448 8.95 -15.05 -13.40
CA ASP A 448 7.85 -15.08 -14.37
C ASP A 448 7.44 -16.53 -14.63
N ILE A 449 6.26 -16.91 -14.12
CA ILE A 449 5.71 -18.27 -14.24
C ILE A 449 4.43 -18.18 -15.07
N ALA A 450 4.56 -18.52 -16.35
CA ALA A 450 3.53 -18.45 -17.39
C ALA A 450 2.85 -17.06 -17.52
N GLY A 451 3.65 -15.99 -17.50
CA GLY A 451 3.19 -14.61 -17.67
C GLY A 451 2.71 -13.96 -16.37
N ILE A 452 2.89 -14.62 -15.22
CA ILE A 452 2.61 -14.06 -13.91
C ILE A 452 3.91 -13.94 -13.13
N VAL A 453 4.17 -12.72 -12.63
CA VAL A 453 5.28 -12.47 -11.71
C VAL A 453 4.94 -13.04 -10.33
N CYS A 454 5.56 -14.16 -9.97
CA CYS A 454 5.48 -14.75 -8.64
C CYS A 454 6.61 -14.22 -7.77
N ILE A 455 6.28 -13.65 -6.61
CA ILE A 455 7.28 -13.27 -5.61
C ILE A 455 7.49 -14.45 -4.68
N LEU A 456 8.64 -15.11 -4.81
CA LEU A 456 8.99 -16.32 -4.08
C LEU A 456 10.01 -16.02 -3.00
N VAL A 457 9.71 -16.42 -1.77
CA VAL A 457 10.70 -16.51 -0.70
C VAL A 457 11.28 -17.91 -0.75
N VAL A 458 12.60 -18.03 -0.92
CA VAL A 458 13.29 -19.32 -1.04
C VAL A 458 14.54 -19.35 -0.16
N PRO A 459 14.97 -20.51 0.36
CA PRO A 459 16.18 -20.57 1.16
C PRO A 459 17.42 -20.28 0.29
N CYS A 460 18.42 -19.60 0.86
CA CYS A 460 19.67 -19.29 0.15
C CYS A 460 20.52 -20.55 -0.10
N VAL A 461 20.49 -21.49 0.84
CA VAL A 461 21.27 -22.73 0.83
C VAL A 461 20.46 -23.84 1.48
N CYS A 462 20.79 -25.08 1.15
CA CYS A 462 20.28 -26.24 1.84
C CYS A 462 20.82 -26.29 3.29
N SER A 463 20.12 -27.01 4.17
CA SER A 463 20.59 -27.35 5.52
C SER A 463 21.96 -28.04 5.56
N CYS A 464 22.38 -28.71 4.48
CA CYS A 464 23.72 -29.30 4.36
C CYS A 464 24.80 -28.31 3.89
N GLY A 465 24.44 -27.05 3.62
CA GLY A 465 25.31 -26.02 3.03
C GLY A 465 25.39 -26.05 1.50
N GLY A 466 24.69 -27.00 0.85
CA GLY A 466 24.64 -27.13 -0.59
C GLY A 466 23.80 -26.05 -1.30
N ARG A 467 24.03 -25.86 -2.59
CA ARG A 467 23.26 -24.96 -3.45
C ARG A 467 21.89 -25.57 -3.78
N LEU A 468 20.87 -24.72 -3.85
CA LEU A 468 19.52 -25.11 -4.24
C LEU A 468 19.27 -24.74 -5.70
N LYS A 469 18.70 -25.68 -6.45
CA LYS A 469 18.14 -25.47 -7.79
C LYS A 469 16.63 -25.31 -7.64
N LEU A 470 16.09 -24.20 -8.17
CA LEU A 470 14.66 -23.93 -8.22
C LEU A 470 14.06 -24.44 -9.54
N GLU A 471 12.93 -25.13 -9.46
CA GLU A 471 12.11 -25.51 -10.60
C GLU A 471 10.67 -25.08 -10.32
N SER A 472 9.94 -24.65 -11.34
CA SER A 472 8.54 -24.26 -11.23
C SER A 472 7.70 -24.83 -12.35
N ASP A 473 6.45 -25.12 -12.04
CA ASP A 473 5.46 -25.65 -12.99
C ASP A 473 4.05 -25.14 -12.62
N ILE A 474 3.09 -25.36 -13.51
CA ILE A 474 1.68 -25.02 -13.29
C ILE A 474 0.84 -26.29 -13.23
N ARG A 475 -0.03 -26.36 -12.22
CA ARG A 475 -1.05 -27.39 -12.09
C ARG A 475 -2.44 -26.78 -12.14
N ASP A 476 -3.28 -27.32 -13.01
CA ASP A 476 -4.71 -27.00 -13.04
C ASP A 476 -5.45 -27.93 -12.08
N SER A 477 -6.30 -27.35 -11.24
CA SER A 477 -7.28 -28.05 -10.42
C SER A 477 -8.68 -27.55 -10.74
N VAL A 478 -9.71 -28.26 -10.27
CA VAL A 478 -11.11 -27.85 -10.42
C VAL A 478 -11.32 -26.40 -9.93
N LYS A 479 -10.70 -26.04 -8.79
CA LYS A 479 -10.90 -24.72 -8.16
C LYS A 479 -10.02 -23.63 -8.74
N CYS A 480 -8.71 -23.84 -8.81
CA CYS A 480 -7.76 -22.81 -9.21
C CYS A 480 -6.62 -23.40 -10.03
N ARG A 481 -5.95 -22.51 -10.76
CA ARG A 481 -4.62 -22.79 -11.32
C ARG A 481 -3.57 -22.48 -10.26
N SER A 482 -2.69 -23.42 -9.97
CA SER A 482 -1.65 -23.28 -8.95
C SER A 482 -0.26 -23.32 -9.56
N VAL A 483 0.64 -22.51 -9.01
CA VAL A 483 2.08 -22.71 -9.22
C VAL A 483 2.56 -23.80 -8.28
N LEU A 484 3.38 -24.71 -8.80
CA LEU A 484 4.19 -25.65 -8.04
C LEU A 484 5.63 -25.14 -8.07
N VAL A 485 6.24 -24.99 -6.91
CA VAL A 485 7.63 -24.59 -6.76
C VAL A 485 8.38 -25.73 -6.07
N LYS A 486 9.46 -26.19 -6.69
CA LYS A 486 10.34 -27.25 -6.21
C LYS A 486 11.75 -26.71 -6.00
N TYR A 487 12.38 -27.09 -4.90
CA TYR A 487 13.79 -26.83 -4.67
C TYR A 487 14.54 -28.12 -4.39
N ILE A 488 15.65 -28.31 -5.11
CA ILE A 488 16.47 -29.52 -5.07
C ILE A 488 17.90 -29.12 -4.70
N CYS A 489 18.45 -29.70 -3.64
CA CYS A 489 19.87 -29.52 -3.30
C CYS A 489 20.75 -30.31 -4.25
N VAL A 490 21.72 -29.64 -4.88
CA VAL A 490 22.65 -30.26 -5.84
C VAL A 490 23.61 -31.24 -5.15
N GLU A 491 23.91 -31.02 -3.86
CA GLU A 491 24.92 -31.77 -3.12
C GLU A 491 24.34 -32.96 -2.36
N CYS A 492 23.21 -32.80 -1.65
CA CYS A 492 22.60 -33.90 -0.88
C CYS A 492 21.36 -34.51 -1.54
N GLY A 493 20.85 -33.92 -2.62
CA GLY A 493 19.67 -34.42 -3.33
C GLY A 493 18.35 -34.26 -2.58
N ILE A 494 18.31 -33.55 -1.45
CA ILE A 494 17.04 -33.28 -0.76
C ILE A 494 16.15 -32.42 -1.66
N GLU A 495 14.89 -32.83 -1.76
CA GLU A 495 13.85 -32.12 -2.49
C GLU A 495 12.83 -31.59 -1.49
N SER A 496 12.30 -30.39 -1.73
CA SER A 496 11.00 -30.05 -1.17
C SER A 496 10.20 -29.20 -2.14
N GLU A 497 8.89 -29.22 -1.95
CA GLU A 497 7.93 -28.59 -2.84
C GLU A 497 6.86 -27.85 -2.07
N PHE A 498 6.36 -26.76 -2.65
CA PHE A 498 5.15 -26.09 -2.20
C PHE A 498 4.33 -25.61 -3.39
N SER A 499 3.04 -25.38 -3.17
CA SER A 499 2.17 -24.83 -4.22
C SER A 499 1.18 -23.83 -3.66
N PHE A 500 0.72 -22.92 -4.51
CA PHE A 500 -0.35 -21.99 -4.19
C PHE A 500 -1.11 -21.55 -5.44
N CYS A 501 -2.39 -21.19 -5.28
CA CYS A 501 -3.23 -20.68 -6.37
C CYS A 501 -2.66 -19.36 -6.91
N LEU A 502 -2.53 -19.24 -8.23
CA LEU A 502 -2.09 -18.01 -8.90
C LEU A 502 -3.17 -16.93 -8.79
N PRO A 503 -2.77 -15.64 -8.68
CA PRO A 503 -3.71 -14.54 -8.78
C PRO A 503 -4.35 -14.51 -10.18
N ASN A 504 -5.60 -14.07 -10.25
CA ASN A 504 -6.34 -14.00 -11.52
C ASN A 504 -5.93 -12.76 -12.34
N VAL A 505 -4.75 -12.85 -12.97
CA VAL A 505 -4.15 -11.80 -13.80
C VAL A 505 -4.57 -12.00 -15.27
N LYS A 506 -4.82 -10.90 -15.99
CA LYS A 506 -5.11 -10.95 -17.44
C LYS A 506 -3.93 -11.59 -18.18
N GLY A 507 -4.21 -12.60 -19.01
CA GLY A 507 -3.19 -13.30 -19.81
C GLY A 507 -2.92 -14.73 -19.38
N LEU A 508 -3.52 -15.21 -18.27
CA LEU A 508 -3.52 -16.63 -17.95
C LEU A 508 -4.10 -17.45 -19.12
N PRO A 509 -3.40 -18.49 -19.61
CA PRO A 509 -3.97 -19.42 -20.59
C PRO A 509 -5.31 -19.98 -20.08
N GLN A 510 -6.25 -20.35 -20.96
CA GLN A 510 -7.48 -21.02 -20.50
C GLN A 510 -7.13 -22.33 -19.77
N LYS A 511 -7.92 -22.73 -18.75
CA LYS A 511 -7.80 -24.04 -18.10
C LYS A 511 -7.93 -25.12 -19.18
N ARG A 512 -7.02 -26.10 -19.17
CA ARG A 512 -7.01 -27.18 -20.18
C ARG A 512 -8.15 -28.16 -20.00
#